data_AF-A0A9D9CN49-F1
#
_entry.id   AF-A0A9D9CN49-F1
#
_cell.length_a   1.000
_cell.length_b   1.000
_cell.length_c   1.000
_cell.angle_alpha   90.00
_cell.angle_beta   90.00
_cell.angle_gamma   90.00
#
_symmetry.space_group_name_H-M   'P 1'
#
loop_
_entity.id
_entity.type
_entity.pdbx_description
1 polymer ?
#
loop_
_entity_poly.entity_id
_entity_poly.type
_entity_poly.pdbx_seq_one_letter_code
_entity_poly.pdbx_strand_id
1 'polypeptide(L)'
;MWLLFGLLSAIFLGCYDISKKQALTHNAVIPVLCFSVVGCALLLSPTWILSSLGVRGMADSVFYVPSVDIRTHVFIFIKSVKDKKVC
;
A
#
# COMPACT_ATOMS: atom_id res chain seq x y z
N MET A 1 3.35 -22.20 -12.82
CA MET A 1 4.43 -21.29 -13.28
C MET A 1 3.89 -19.86 -13.33
N TRP A 2 4.73 -18.84 -13.17
CA TRP A 2 4.35 -17.44 -12.87
C TRP A 2 3.23 -16.80 -13.70
N LEU A 3 2.99 -17.32 -14.90
CA LEU A 3 1.87 -16.95 -15.77
C LEU A 3 0.50 -17.00 -15.07
N LEU A 4 0.26 -17.99 -14.19
CA LEU A 4 -0.99 -18.08 -13.43
C LEU A 4 -1.15 -16.94 -12.42
N PHE A 5 -0.07 -16.57 -11.71
CA PHE A 5 -0.05 -15.44 -10.79
C PHE A 5 -0.23 -14.11 -11.53
N GLY A 6 0.39 -13.98 -12.70
CA GLY A 6 0.19 -12.82 -13.58
C GLY A 6 -1.25 -12.69 -14.06
N LEU A 7 -1.86 -13.79 -14.52
CA LEU A 7 -3.26 -13.81 -14.94
C LEU A 7 -4.21 -13.47 -13.78
N LEU A 8 -3.98 -14.06 -12.61
CA LEU A 8 -4.77 -13.79 -11.40
C LEU A 8 -4.68 -12.32 -10.99
N SER A 9 -3.48 -11.73 -11.05
CA SER A 9 -3.27 -10.30 -10.80
C SER A 9 -4.01 -9.42 -11.81
N ALA A 10 -3.96 -9.76 -13.10
CA ALA A 10 -4.66 -9.02 -14.15
C ALA A 10 -6.19 -9.07 -13.98
N ILE A 11 -6.75 -10.21 -13.59
CA ILE A 11 -8.18 -10.35 -13.29
C ILE A 11 -8.56 -9.45 -12.10
N PHE A 12 -7.79 -9.48 -11.01
CA PHE A 12 -8.05 -8.63 -9.84
C PHE A 12 -7.95 -7.13 -10.16
N LEU A 13 -6.98 -6.74 -10.99
CA LEU A 13 -6.82 -5.35 -11.43
C LEU A 13 -7.99 -4.91 -12.33
N GLY A 14 -8.48 -5.79 -13.21
CA GLY A 14 -9.69 -5.55 -14.00
C GLY A 14 -10.94 -5.39 -13.14
N CYS A 15 -11.13 -6.24 -12.13
CA CYS A 15 -12.22 -6.12 -11.16
C CYS A 15 -12.14 -4.78 -10.40
N TYR A 16 -10.94 -4.37 -9.97
CA TYR A 16 -10.72 -3.08 -9.30
C TYR A 16 -11.17 -1.89 -10.15
N ASP A 17 -10.80 -1.85 -11.43
CA ASP A 17 -11.19 -0.77 -12.34
C ASP A 17 -12.70 -0.71 -12.60
N ILE A 18 -13.36 -1.88 -12.70
CA ILE A 18 -14.83 -1.96 -12.87
C ILE A 18 -15.55 -1.49 -11.60
N SER A 19 -15.14 -1.98 -10.43
CA SER A 19 -15.71 -1.57 -9.14
C SER A 19 -15.51 -0.07 -8.87
N LYS A 20 -14.34 0.48 -9.24
CA LYS A 20 -14.09 1.92 -9.14
C LYS A 20 -15.03 2.72 -10.04
N LYS A 21 -15.22 2.33 -11.30
CA LYS A 21 -16.17 3.00 -12.21
C LYS A 21 -17.60 2.97 -11.65
N GLN A 22 -18.05 1.83 -11.15
CA GLN A 22 -19.37 1.70 -10.53
C GLN A 22 -19.49 2.57 -9.27
N ALA A 23 -18.48 2.58 -8.41
CA ALA A 23 -18.49 3.36 -7.18
C ALA A 23 -18.47 4.87 -7.43
N LEU A 24 -18.00 5.32 -8.60
CA LEU A 24 -18.01 6.72 -9.04
C LEU A 24 -19.32 7.14 -9.73
N THR A 25 -20.16 6.18 -10.13
CA THR A 25 -21.50 6.52 -10.62
C THR A 25 -22.31 7.07 -9.45
N HIS A 26 -22.68 8.35 -9.52
CA HIS A 26 -23.44 9.05 -8.48
C HIS A 26 -22.69 9.28 -7.13
N ASN A 27 -21.35 9.16 -7.10
CA ASN A 27 -20.55 9.45 -5.91
C ASN A 27 -19.38 10.38 -6.23
N ALA A 28 -18.89 11.11 -5.23
CA ALA A 28 -17.73 11.99 -5.39
C ALA A 28 -16.43 11.17 -5.52
N VAL A 29 -15.53 11.63 -6.40
CA VAL A 29 -14.29 10.92 -6.74
C VAL A 29 -13.33 10.78 -5.56
N ILE A 30 -13.17 11.85 -4.79
CA ILE A 30 -12.18 11.94 -3.70
C ILE A 30 -12.52 10.98 -2.54
N PRO A 31 -13.77 10.91 -2.03
CA PRO A 31 -14.14 9.93 -1.00
C PRO A 31 -13.92 8.48 -1.42
N VAL A 32 -14.29 8.13 -2.66
CA VAL A 32 -14.13 6.76 -3.17
C VAL A 32 -12.66 6.35 -3.25
N LEU A 33 -11.80 7.26 -3.71
CA LEU A 33 -10.37 6.98 -3.83
C LEU A 33 -9.72 6.88 -2.44
N CYS A 34 -10.13 7.75 -1.51
CA CYS A 34 -9.66 7.73 -0.13
C CYS A 34 -9.99 6.39 0.56
N PHE A 35 -11.22 5.89 0.40
CA PHE A 35 -11.61 4.61 1.01
C PHE A 35 -10.78 3.43 0.49
N SER A 36 -10.39 3.43 -0.80
CA SER A 36 -9.48 2.42 -1.35
C SER A 36 -8.10 2.47 -0.69
N VAL A 37 -7.55 3.68 -0.47
CA VAL A 37 -6.25 3.86 0.19
C VAL A 37 -6.32 3.44 1.66
N VAL A 38 -7.41 3.80 2.35
CA VAL A 38 -7.68 3.39 3.72
C VAL A 38 -7.83 1.87 3.82
N GLY A 39 -8.51 1.22 2.88
CA GLY A 39 -8.62 -0.23 2.81
C GLY A 39 -7.26 -0.92 2.68
N CYS A 40 -6.38 -0.44 1.79
CA CYS A 40 -5.01 -0.94 1.69
C CYS A 40 -4.20 -0.68 2.98
N ALA A 41 -4.34 0.50 3.58
CA ALA A 41 -3.68 0.82 4.84
C ALA A 41 -4.17 -0.09 5.98
N LEU A 42 -5.45 -0.45 6.00
CA LEU A 42 -6.03 -1.41 6.94
C LEU A 42 -5.57 -2.85 6.69
N LEU A 43 -5.35 -3.25 5.45
CA LEU A 43 -4.78 -4.57 5.14
C LEU A 43 -3.31 -4.68 5.56
N LEU A 44 -2.56 -3.58 5.51
CA LEU A 44 -1.16 -3.49 5.93
C LEU A 44 -0.98 -3.12 7.42
N SER A 45 -2.04 -2.66 8.10
CA SER A 45 -1.94 -2.27 9.51
C SER A 45 -1.61 -3.44 10.46
N PRO A 46 -2.09 -4.68 10.25
CA PRO A 46 -1.78 -5.78 11.16
C PRO A 46 -0.30 -6.12 11.15
N THR A 47 0.40 -6.01 10.01
CA THR A 47 1.84 -6.28 9.94
C THR A 47 2.64 -5.22 10.71
N TRP A 48 2.21 -3.96 10.68
CA TRP A 48 2.80 -2.89 11.49
C TRP A 48 2.57 -3.10 13.00
N ILE A 49 1.34 -3.43 13.40
CA ILE A 49 0.99 -3.71 14.81
C ILE A 49 1.78 -4.91 15.31
N LEU A 50 1.84 -6.00 14.53
CA LEU A 50 2.54 -7.22 14.91
C LEU A 50 4.06 -6.98 15.06
N SER A 51 4.63 -6.10 14.21
CA SER A 51 6.01 -5.62 14.36
C SER A 51 6.22 -4.82 15.66
N SER A 52 5.26 -3.96 16.04
CA SER A 52 5.34 -3.15 17.26
C SER A 52 5.23 -3.97 18.55
N LEU A 53 4.49 -5.09 18.52
CA LEU A 53 4.31 -5.99 19.67
C LEU A 53 5.52 -6.90 19.93
N GLY A 54 6.56 -6.85 19.10
CA GLY A 54 7.81 -7.57 19.33
C GLY A 54 7.62 -9.09 19.37
N VAL A 55 6.73 -9.63 18.54
CA VAL A 55 6.50 -11.08 18.46
C VAL A 55 7.80 -11.77 18.08
N ARG A 56 8.35 -12.57 19.00
CA ARG A 56 9.59 -13.34 18.81
C ARG A 56 9.42 -14.27 17.61
N GLY A 57 10.17 -14.02 16.54
CA GLY A 57 10.07 -14.71 15.25
C GLY A 57 9.92 -13.78 14.05
N MET A 58 9.54 -12.51 14.25
CA MET A 58 9.40 -11.55 13.14
C MET A 58 10.71 -10.93 12.67
N ALA A 59 11.76 -10.86 13.49
CA ALA A 59 13.02 -10.17 13.16
C ALA A 59 13.76 -10.73 11.92
N ASP A 60 13.59 -12.02 11.63
CA ASP A 60 14.16 -12.69 10.44
C ASP A 60 13.12 -12.86 9.30
N SER A 61 11.91 -12.32 9.48
CA SER A 61 10.81 -12.49 8.53
C SER A 61 10.62 -11.27 7.63
N VAL A 62 10.11 -11.50 6.41
CA VAL A 62 9.79 -10.45 5.42
C VAL A 62 8.76 -9.43 5.92
N PHE A 63 8.04 -9.73 7.01
CA PHE A 63 7.00 -8.86 7.58
C PHE A 63 7.50 -7.92 8.68
N TYR A 64 8.82 -7.88 8.96
CA TYR A 64 9.40 -6.94 9.90
C TYR A 64 9.39 -5.50 9.35
N VAL A 65 8.78 -4.58 10.10
CA VAL A 65 8.81 -3.15 9.79
C VAL A 65 9.57 -2.43 10.91
N PRO A 66 10.78 -1.91 10.66
CA PRO A 66 11.55 -1.20 11.68
C PRO A 66 10.87 0.12 12.05
N SER A 67 10.97 0.51 13.32
CA SER A 67 10.56 1.85 13.75
C SER A 67 11.58 2.87 13.24
N VAL A 68 11.11 3.90 12.55
CA VAL A 68 11.94 4.90 11.87
C VAL A 68 11.70 6.26 12.49
N ASP A 69 12.78 7.02 12.75
CA ASP A 69 12.70 8.37 13.30
C ASP A 69 12.13 9.39 12.31
N ILE A 70 11.51 10.46 12.84
CA ILE A 70 10.90 11.53 12.05
C ILE A 70 11.88 12.18 11.06
N ARG A 71 13.17 12.29 11.41
CA ARG A 71 14.20 12.84 10.52
C ARG A 71 14.33 12.00 9.25
N THR A 72 14.28 10.69 9.39
CA THR A 72 14.36 9.76 8.26
C THR A 72 13.12 9.86 7.37
N HIS A 73 11.94 10.07 7.94
CA HIS A 73 10.73 10.36 7.16
C HIS A 73 10.88 11.66 6.34
N VAL A 74 11.46 12.72 6.92
CA VAL A 74 11.75 13.97 6.20
C VAL A 74 12.79 13.74 5.09
N PHE A 75 13.83 12.93 5.33
CA PHE A 75 14.80 12.59 4.28
C PHE A 75 14.17 11.81 3.12
N ILE A 76 13.28 10.86 3.40
CA ILE A 76 12.51 10.14 2.36
C ILE A 76 11.66 11.13 1.57
N PHE A 77 10.96 12.05 2.23
CA PHE A 77 10.17 13.07 1.57
C PHE A 77 11.02 13.96 0.65
N ILE A 78 12.13 14.47 1.15
CA ILE A 78 13.08 15.27 0.36
C ILE A 78 13.62 14.48 -0.83
N LYS A 79 13.93 13.19 -0.64
CA LYS A 79 14.37 12.31 -1.73
C LYS A 79 13.28 12.17 -2.79
N SER A 80 12.04 11.86 -2.42
CA SER A 80 10.92 11.71 -3.36
C SER A 80 10.58 12.99 -4.13
N VAL A 81 10.78 14.17 -3.54
CA VAL A 81 10.62 15.46 -4.23
C VAL A 81 11.76 15.70 -5.22
N LYS A 82 12.99 15.36 -4.85
CA LYS A 82 14.18 15.56 -5.70
C LYS A 82 14.29 14.55 -6.84
N ASP A 83 13.75 13.35 -6.66
CA ASP A 83 13.75 12.29 -7.68
C ASP A 83 12.86 12.62 -8.89
N LYS A 84 11.96 13.62 -8.76
CA LYS A 84 11.18 14.15 -9.89
C LYS A 84 12.00 14.93 -10.94
N LYS A 85 13.33 14.90 -10.87
CA LYS A 85 14.25 15.54 -11.84
C LYS A 85 15.03 14.51 -12.69
N VAL A 86 14.40 13.43 -13.13
CA VAL A 86 14.86 12.65 -14.30
C VAL A 86 13.63 12.11 -15.05
N CYS A 87 12.96 12.97 -15.80
CA CYS A 87 12.18 12.67 -17.00
C CYS A 87 11.83 13.99 -17.69
#